data_AF-A1BQN4-F1
#
_entry.id   AF-A1BQN4-F1
#
_cell.length_a   1.000
_cell.length_b   1.000
_cell.length_c   1.000
_cell.angle_alpha   90.00
_cell.angle_beta   90.00
_cell.angle_gamma   90.00
#
_symmetry.space_group_name_H-M   'P 1'
#
loop_
_entity.id
_entity.type
_entity.pdbx_description
1 polymer ?
#
loop_
_entity_poly.entity_id
_entity_poly.type
_entity_poly.pdbx_seq_one_letter_code
_entity_poly.pdbx_strand_id
1 'polypeptide(L)'
;TQFHKVSHFTFFEGNLKWQSSKLHLSYGFLPNYPIDAIKPVSRAFSKWSLNTHFKFSHVADYRKADIKISFERGEHGDNAPFDGVGGVLAHAYAPTDGRLHFDGDDAWSVGAISGYFDVETVALHEIGHILGLQ
;
A
#
# COMPACT_ATOMS: atom_id res chain seq x y z
N THR A 1 -22.24 20.21 -23.29
CA THR A 1 -21.23 19.17 -23.53
C THR A 1 -21.23 18.20 -22.37
N GLN A 2 -21.75 16.98 -22.57
CA GLN A 2 -21.81 15.96 -21.54
C GLN A 2 -20.50 15.17 -21.61
N PHE A 3 -19.57 15.45 -20.69
CA PHE A 3 -18.38 14.63 -20.54
C PHE A 3 -18.82 13.28 -19.94
N HIS A 4 -18.87 12.24 -20.75
CA HIS A 4 -18.91 10.86 -20.25
C HIS A 4 -17.57 10.58 -19.58
N LYS A 5 -17.54 10.71 -18.25
CA LYS A 5 -16.40 10.29 -17.43
C LYS A 5 -16.55 8.78 -17.22
N VAL A 6 -16.12 7.99 -18.20
CA VAL A 6 -15.97 6.54 -18.01
C VAL A 6 -14.76 6.34 -17.10
N SER A 7 -15.02 5.82 -15.91
CA SER A 7 -13.97 5.44 -14.97
C SER A 7 -13.34 4.13 -15.45
N HIS A 8 -12.04 4.15 -15.77
CA HIS A 8 -11.25 2.96 -16.06
C HIS A 8 -10.63 2.39 -14.77
N PHE A 9 -11.47 2.01 -13.81
CA PHE A 9 -11.04 1.29 -12.60
C PHE A 9 -12.08 0.23 -12.23
N THR A 10 -11.59 -0.83 -11.59
CA THR A 10 -12.42 -1.90 -11.02
C THR A 10 -12.30 -1.93 -9.51
N PHE A 11 -13.26 -2.54 -8.83
CA PHE A 11 -13.14 -2.91 -7.42
C PHE A 11 -13.03 -4.43 -7.35
N PHE A 12 -12.43 -4.94 -6.27
CA PHE A 12 -12.47 -6.37 -5.97
C PHE A 12 -13.90 -6.93 -6.01
N GLU A 13 -14.02 -8.20 -6.39
CA GLU A 13 -15.30 -8.91 -6.45
C GLU A 13 -16.10 -8.73 -5.15
N GLY A 14 -17.39 -8.44 -5.28
CA GLY A 14 -18.25 -8.11 -4.13
C GLY A 14 -18.15 -6.65 -3.63
N ASN A 15 -17.37 -5.79 -4.29
CA ASN A 15 -17.16 -4.39 -3.91
C ASN A 15 -16.63 -4.25 -2.47
N LEU A 16 -15.56 -5.00 -2.15
CA LEU A 16 -14.92 -4.96 -0.84
C LEU A 16 -14.47 -3.55 -0.48
N LYS A 17 -14.95 -3.04 0.66
CA LYS A 17 -14.74 -1.67 1.13
C LYS A 17 -14.63 -1.65 2.65
N TRP A 18 -13.89 -0.67 3.16
CA TRP A 18 -13.99 -0.29 4.57
C TRP A 18 -15.43 0.10 4.91
N GLN A 19 -15.83 -0.09 6.17
CA GLN A 19 -17.13 0.36 6.65
C GLN A 19 -17.30 1.85 6.33
N SER A 20 -18.50 2.27 5.89
CA SER A 20 -18.75 3.64 5.43
C SER A 20 -18.42 4.72 6.48
N SER A 21 -18.45 4.37 7.77
CA SER A 21 -18.07 5.23 8.90
C SER A 21 -16.57 5.24 9.21
N LYS A 22 -15.81 4.25 8.72
CA LYS A 22 -14.37 4.08 8.98
C LYS A 22 -13.55 4.82 7.91
N LEU A 23 -13.55 6.16 8.02
CA LEU A 23 -12.81 7.04 7.11
C LEU A 23 -11.40 7.37 7.61
N HIS A 24 -11.09 7.11 8.88
CA HIS A 24 -9.74 7.26 9.43
C HIS A 24 -9.09 5.89 9.57
N LEU A 25 -8.04 5.65 8.76
CA LEU A 25 -7.21 4.46 8.80
C LEU A 25 -5.83 4.80 9.37
N SER A 26 -5.41 4.08 10.40
CA SER A 26 -4.05 4.16 10.92
C SER A 26 -3.12 3.23 10.13
N TYR A 27 -1.85 3.62 9.96
CA TYR A 27 -0.84 2.75 9.35
C TYR A 27 0.40 2.65 10.24
N GLY A 28 1.06 1.49 10.21
CA GLY A 28 2.29 1.26 10.96
C GLY A 28 3.19 0.25 10.25
N PHE A 29 4.47 0.27 10.60
CA PHE A 29 5.49 -0.59 10.01
C PHE A 29 5.89 -1.71 10.97
N LEU A 30 5.95 -2.94 10.48
CA LEU A 30 6.59 -4.05 11.18
C LEU A 30 8.09 -3.74 11.31
N PRO A 31 8.74 -3.95 12.48
CA PRO A 31 10.18 -3.70 12.64
C PRO A 31 11.04 -4.35 11.55
N ASN A 32 12.22 -3.77 11.29
CA ASN A 32 13.16 -4.12 10.20
C ASN A 32 12.80 -3.60 8.81
N TYR A 33 11.98 -2.54 8.73
CA TYR A 33 11.77 -1.79 7.49
C TYR A 33 12.91 -0.81 7.21
N PRO A 34 13.19 -0.45 5.93
CA PRO A 34 14.10 0.64 5.60
C PRO A 34 13.56 1.97 6.11
N ILE A 35 14.29 2.65 7.02
CA ILE A 35 13.82 3.91 7.66
C ILE A 35 13.46 4.97 6.61
N ASP A 36 14.19 5.01 5.49
CA ASP A 36 13.94 5.95 4.40
C ASP A 36 12.62 5.70 3.66
N ALA A 37 11.96 4.55 3.87
CA ALA A 37 10.64 4.24 3.32
C ALA A 37 9.47 4.97 4.03
N ILE A 38 9.66 5.47 5.26
CA ILE A 38 8.57 6.13 6.01
C ILE A 38 8.04 7.35 5.25
N LYS A 39 8.95 8.24 4.83
CA LYS A 39 8.60 9.48 4.14
C LYS A 39 7.85 9.25 2.81
N PRO A 40 8.35 8.43 1.86
CA PRO A 40 7.63 8.16 0.61
C PRO A 40 6.27 7.49 0.83
N VAL A 41 6.16 6.52 1.74
CA VAL A 41 4.86 5.89 2.04
C VAL A 41 3.87 6.89 2.64
N SER A 42 4.33 7.76 3.54
CA SER A 42 3.48 8.83 4.10
C SER A 42 2.98 9.81 3.02
N ARG A 43 3.83 10.12 2.02
CA ARG A 43 3.41 10.93 0.85
C ARG A 43 2.38 10.18 -0.02
N ALA A 44 2.53 8.88 -0.21
CA ALA A 44 1.54 8.05 -0.91
C ALA A 44 0.15 8.09 -0.22
N PHE A 45 0.09 7.92 1.11
CA PHE A 45 -1.15 8.12 1.87
C PHE A 45 -1.71 9.54 1.75
N SER A 46 -0.83 10.54 1.72
CA SER A 46 -1.24 11.94 1.57
C SER A 46 -1.90 12.18 0.22
N LYS A 47 -1.40 11.59 -0.87
CA LYS A 47 -2.03 11.64 -2.20
C LYS A 47 -3.44 11.03 -2.18
N TRP A 48 -3.64 9.90 -1.52
CA TRP A 48 -4.98 9.30 -1.36
C TRP A 48 -5.90 10.17 -0.48
N SER A 49 -5.40 10.73 0.61
CA SER A 49 -6.15 11.64 1.51
C SER A 49 -6.63 12.92 0.81
N LEU A 50 -5.87 13.39 -0.18
CA LEU A 50 -6.21 14.57 -0.99
C LEU A 50 -7.32 14.29 -2.02
N ASN A 51 -7.50 13.03 -2.43
CA ASN A 51 -8.39 12.65 -3.53
C ASN A 51 -9.57 11.77 -3.08
N THR A 52 -9.68 11.51 -1.78
CA THR A 52 -10.73 10.68 -1.19
C THR A 52 -11.21 11.29 0.13
N HIS A 53 -12.24 10.70 0.74
CA HIS A 53 -12.68 11.06 2.09
C HIS A 53 -11.82 10.43 3.20
N PHE A 54 -10.87 9.55 2.86
CA PHE A 54 -10.02 8.90 3.84
C PHE A 54 -9.03 9.89 4.48
N LYS A 55 -8.71 9.62 5.74
CA LYS A 55 -7.64 10.26 6.51
C LYS A 55 -6.72 9.16 7.04
N PHE A 56 -5.43 9.49 7.09
CA PHE A 56 -4.41 8.53 7.48
C PHE A 56 -3.52 9.10 8.58
N SER A 57 -3.14 8.26 9.53
CA SER A 57 -2.18 8.62 10.58
C SER A 57 -1.20 7.49 10.84
N HIS A 58 0.08 7.83 10.90
CA HIS A 58 1.11 6.89 11.32
C HIS A 58 0.98 6.59 12.82
N VAL A 59 1.08 5.32 13.21
CA VAL A 59 1.08 4.88 14.61
C VAL A 59 2.33 4.05 14.91
N ALA A 60 2.90 4.23 16.10
CA ALA A 60 4.12 3.53 16.50
C ALA A 60 3.87 2.04 16.82
N ASP A 61 2.70 1.70 17.37
CA ASP A 61 2.34 0.31 17.67
C ASP A 61 1.71 -0.33 16.43
N TYR A 62 2.55 -0.97 15.60
CA TYR A 62 2.14 -1.71 14.40
C TYR A 62 0.95 -2.63 14.62
N ARG A 63 0.86 -3.27 15.79
CA ARG A 63 -0.22 -4.25 16.10
C ARG A 63 -1.60 -3.60 16.16
N LYS A 64 -1.67 -2.29 16.40
CA LYS A 64 -2.91 -1.51 16.48
C LYS A 64 -3.25 -0.78 15.17
N ALA A 65 -2.38 -0.85 14.17
CA ALA A 65 -2.63 -0.21 12.88
C ALA A 65 -3.74 -0.92 12.11
N ASP A 66 -4.61 -0.15 11.45
CA ASP A 66 -5.58 -0.68 10.49
C ASP A 66 -4.86 -1.18 9.23
N ILE A 67 -3.80 -0.48 8.81
CA ILE A 67 -2.96 -0.80 7.67
C ILE A 67 -1.57 -1.21 8.17
N LYS A 68 -1.14 -2.41 7.79
CA LYS A 68 0.06 -3.05 8.29
C LYS A 68 1.07 -3.20 7.17
N ILE A 69 2.16 -2.46 7.28
CA ILE A 69 3.21 -2.41 6.26
C ILE A 69 4.41 -3.21 6.72
N SER A 70 4.95 -4.08 5.86
CA SER A 70 6.20 -4.78 6.11
C SER A 70 7.04 -4.95 4.85
N PHE A 71 8.31 -5.29 5.04
CA PHE A 71 9.25 -5.65 3.99
C PHE A 71 9.63 -7.11 4.24
N GLU A 72 9.10 -8.01 3.44
CA GLU A 72 9.20 -9.46 3.65
C GLU A 72 10.01 -10.10 2.52
N ARG A 73 10.51 -11.32 2.70
CA ARG A 73 11.28 -12.04 1.67
C ARG A 73 10.77 -13.46 1.54
N GLY A 74 10.69 -13.97 0.31
CA GLY A 74 10.25 -15.35 0.05
C GLY A 74 8.91 -15.66 0.71
N GLU A 75 8.78 -16.85 1.30
CA GLU A 75 7.61 -17.24 2.10
C GLU A 75 7.56 -16.47 3.42
N HIS A 76 6.45 -15.77 3.66
CA HIS A 76 6.28 -14.87 4.80
C HIS A 76 4.93 -15.01 5.53
N GLY A 77 4.31 -16.19 5.44
CA GLY A 77 3.22 -16.60 6.32
C GLY A 77 1.82 -16.24 5.83
N ASP A 78 1.68 -15.82 4.57
CA ASP A 78 0.40 -15.50 3.95
C ASP A 78 0.08 -16.35 2.69
N ASN A 79 0.95 -17.30 2.34
CA ASN A 79 0.89 -18.15 1.14
C ASN A 79 0.99 -17.37 -0.19
N ALA A 80 1.51 -16.14 -0.16
CA ALA A 80 1.85 -15.37 -1.34
C ALA A 80 3.36 -15.01 -1.30
N PRO A 81 4.25 -16.01 -1.46
CA PRO A 81 5.68 -15.79 -1.34
C PRO A 81 6.20 -14.82 -2.41
N PHE A 82 7.15 -13.96 -2.03
CA PHE A 82 7.91 -13.18 -3.01
C PHE A 82 8.88 -14.08 -3.80
N ASP A 83 9.11 -13.72 -5.05
CA ASP A 83 9.93 -14.46 -6.03
C ASP A 83 11.33 -13.86 -6.23
N GLY A 84 11.67 -12.80 -5.48
CA GLY A 84 13.00 -12.20 -5.43
C GLY A 84 13.18 -11.05 -6.44
N VAL A 85 14.43 -10.62 -6.57
CA VAL A 85 14.80 -9.35 -7.25
C VAL A 85 14.13 -9.18 -8.62
N GLY A 86 13.34 -8.10 -8.74
CA GLY A 86 12.68 -7.68 -9.97
C GLY A 86 11.45 -8.48 -10.36
N GLY A 87 11.00 -9.40 -9.51
CA GLY A 87 9.72 -10.10 -9.65
C GLY A 87 8.55 -9.26 -9.11
N VAL A 88 7.76 -9.84 -8.21
CA VAL A 88 6.65 -9.16 -7.53
C VAL A 88 7.21 -8.16 -6.53
N LEU A 89 7.14 -6.86 -6.86
CA LEU A 89 7.72 -5.79 -6.04
C LEU A 89 7.00 -5.60 -4.70
N ALA A 90 5.68 -5.80 -4.68
CA ALA A 90 4.83 -5.64 -3.52
C ALA A 90 3.48 -6.32 -3.77
N HIS A 91 2.73 -6.54 -2.70
CA HIS A 91 1.32 -6.88 -2.76
C HIS A 91 0.55 -6.32 -1.58
N ALA A 92 -0.75 -6.10 -1.80
CA ALA A 92 -1.66 -5.66 -0.77
C ALA A 92 -2.99 -6.40 -0.85
N TYR A 93 -3.66 -6.47 0.31
CA TYR A 93 -4.91 -7.16 0.46
C TYR A 93 -6.09 -6.18 0.45
N ALA A 94 -7.18 -6.61 -0.18
CA ALA A 94 -8.42 -5.84 -0.24
C ALA A 94 -8.95 -5.49 1.17
N PRO A 95 -9.78 -4.43 1.31
CA PRO A 95 -10.45 -4.15 2.55
C PRO A 95 -11.20 -5.38 3.09
N THR A 96 -11.18 -5.65 4.40
CA THR A 96 -10.60 -4.84 5.49
C THR A 96 -9.29 -5.43 6.04
N ASP A 97 -8.58 -6.26 5.27
CA ASP A 97 -7.37 -6.93 5.75
C ASP A 97 -6.27 -5.91 6.07
N GLY A 98 -5.99 -5.00 5.13
CA GLY A 98 -5.10 -3.86 5.35
C GLY A 98 -3.61 -4.19 5.36
N ARG A 99 -3.20 -5.42 5.03
CA ARG A 99 -1.78 -5.74 4.83
C ARG A 99 -1.25 -5.20 3.51
N LEU A 100 -0.02 -4.68 3.57
CA LEU A 100 0.82 -4.24 2.46
C LEU A 100 2.22 -4.79 2.70
N HIS A 101 2.70 -5.69 1.86
CA HIS A 101 4.09 -6.17 1.94
C HIS A 101 4.87 -5.69 0.71
N PHE A 102 6.07 -5.18 0.94
CA PHE A 102 7.07 -4.95 -0.10
C PHE A 102 8.03 -6.14 -0.15
N ASP A 103 8.54 -6.47 -1.33
CA ASP A 103 9.64 -7.44 -1.44
C ASP A 103 10.92 -6.81 -0.86
N GLY A 104 11.43 -7.43 0.19
CA GLY A 104 12.65 -7.04 0.87
C GLY A 104 13.93 -7.43 0.13
N ASP A 105 13.86 -8.25 -0.92
CA ASP A 105 14.99 -8.58 -1.80
C ASP A 105 15.26 -7.48 -2.83
N ASP A 106 14.29 -6.63 -3.12
CA ASP A 106 14.42 -5.55 -4.09
C ASP A 106 15.24 -4.34 -3.60
N ALA A 107 15.85 -3.66 -4.58
CA ALA A 107 16.56 -2.41 -4.35
C ALA A 107 15.59 -1.23 -4.39
N TRP A 108 15.36 -0.60 -3.24
CA TRP A 108 14.39 0.48 -3.08
C TRP A 108 15.03 1.87 -3.07
N SER A 109 14.39 2.85 -3.74
CA SER A 109 14.79 4.25 -3.74
C SER A 109 13.62 5.20 -3.52
N VAL A 110 13.95 6.48 -3.31
CA VAL A 110 13.01 7.58 -3.45
C VAL A 110 13.33 8.32 -4.74
N GLY A 111 12.38 8.32 -5.67
CA GLY A 111 12.54 8.83 -7.02
C GLY A 111 13.09 7.79 -7.99
N ALA A 112 13.15 8.19 -9.27
CA ALA A 112 13.62 7.35 -10.36
C ALA A 112 15.15 7.25 -10.37
N ILE A 113 15.69 6.20 -9.76
CA ILE A 113 17.12 5.88 -9.75
C ILE A 113 17.32 4.59 -10.55
N SER A 114 18.26 4.60 -11.49
CA SER A 114 18.55 3.42 -12.34
C SER A 114 18.93 2.22 -11.48
N GLY A 115 18.26 1.09 -11.69
CA GLY A 115 18.48 -0.15 -10.93
C GLY A 115 17.74 -0.22 -9.60
N TYR A 116 16.86 0.74 -9.30
CA TYR A 116 16.04 0.76 -8.09
C TYR A 116 14.56 0.93 -8.43
N PHE A 117 13.69 0.46 -7.52
CA PHE A 117 12.26 0.69 -7.55
C PHE A 117 11.87 1.83 -6.61
N ASP A 118 11.00 2.73 -7.09
CA ASP A 118 10.54 3.88 -6.29
C ASP A 118 9.48 3.46 -5.28
N VAL A 119 9.80 3.55 -4.00
CA VAL A 119 8.92 3.16 -2.89
C VAL A 119 7.59 3.92 -2.93
N GLU A 120 7.61 5.21 -3.26
CA GLU A 120 6.40 6.04 -3.24
C GLU A 120 5.39 5.61 -4.30
N THR A 121 5.87 5.31 -5.51
CA THR A 121 5.02 4.89 -6.63
C THR A 121 4.42 3.52 -6.37
N VAL A 122 5.21 2.56 -5.88
CA VAL A 122 4.69 1.23 -5.51
C VAL A 122 3.71 1.34 -4.34
N ALA A 123 4.06 2.07 -3.27
CA ALA A 123 3.13 2.30 -2.16
C ALA A 123 1.81 2.94 -2.61
N LEU A 124 1.87 3.92 -3.52
CA LEU A 124 0.68 4.59 -4.04
C LEU A 124 -0.26 3.62 -4.74
N HIS A 125 0.30 2.70 -5.54
CA HIS A 125 -0.46 1.64 -6.21
C HIS A 125 -1.08 0.68 -5.18
N GLU A 126 -0.28 0.12 -4.28
CA GLU A 126 -0.74 -0.87 -3.30
C GLU A 126 -1.80 -0.31 -2.33
N ILE A 127 -1.68 0.96 -1.92
CA ILE A 127 -2.72 1.61 -1.10
C ILE A 127 -4.05 1.68 -1.86
N GLY A 128 -4.04 1.76 -3.19
CA GLY A 128 -5.26 1.67 -3.99
C GLY A 128 -6.00 0.35 -3.75
N HIS A 129 -5.29 -0.77 -3.70
CA HIS A 129 -5.84 -2.08 -3.34
C HIS A 129 -6.40 -2.11 -1.93
N ILE A 130 -5.71 -1.51 -0.97
CA ILE A 130 -6.16 -1.38 0.42
C ILE A 130 -7.43 -0.52 0.52
N LEU A 131 -7.70 0.37 -0.44
CA LEU A 131 -8.93 1.17 -0.51
C LEU A 131 -10.02 0.54 -1.39
N GLY A 132 -9.74 -0.65 -1.96
CA GLY A 132 -10.69 -1.50 -2.67
C GLY A 132 -10.55 -1.50 -4.20
N LEU A 133 -9.62 -0.73 -4.77
CA LEU A 133 -9.39 -0.73 -6.22
C LEU A 133 -8.68 -2.00 -6.67
N GLN A 134 -8.96 -2.45 -7.89
CA GLN A 134 -8.29 -3.56 -8.55
C GLN A 134 -7.70 -3.09 -9.86
#